data_AF-U2HY01-F1
#
_entry.id   AF-U2HY01-F1
#
_cell.length_a   1.000
_cell.length_b   1.000
_cell.length_c   1.000
_cell.angle_alpha   90.00
_cell.angle_beta   90.00
_cell.angle_gamma   90.00
#
_symmetry.space_group_name_H-M   'P 1'
#
loop_
_entity.id
_entity.type
_entity.pdbx_description
1 polymer ?
#
loop_
_entity_poly.entity_id
_entity_poly.type
_entity_poly.pdbx_seq_one_letter_code
_entity_poly.pdbx_strand_id
1 'polypeptide(L)'
;MLNSYIISFCIGVLGFFICIYICFSYLLKEKEWLKKRYILIGVLLAVFSLVLAILSPFFFLNPDLFFSYEKIGGKLNDLMSPFIAIAASILTFIAFYSQYQANKQLQDQFKLQQFESQFYEMLRLHKENVNEMSVEGYEYKNKIEPNQTKDLYEKVNNHIKETNKGKSKNIVGRKIFYLLVAEFEATWVLLIKCYARNDPNFSNDRFCFPEEIKHDMIKVAYNIFFSGIKIFNKQRMGKELLSNESINNAFYECVYGELESLRKCHEKIGIRYIPRYIDFGNLERSIHLDFSYKPFGGHQIRLGHYYRHMFSLVKHVVSQPSQLLSYEDKRKYLKIFRAQLSNHEVVLLYYNWLGGYGADWEVQRHLLKNNIDGNRFFTDYRILHNLNSHLILEEFNPMDLFSNHEYDDFLFKGVRNLDLLFEGIEIESSLSEDKNNERKSKI
;
A
#
# COMPACT_ATOMS: atom_id res chain seq x y z
N MET A 1 -11.08 -75.23 -31.05
CA MET A 1 -10.49 -75.10 -29.70
C MET A 1 -9.81 -73.73 -29.66
N LEU A 2 -10.19 -72.83 -28.73
CA LEU A 2 -9.39 -71.63 -28.51
C LEU A 2 -7.97 -72.09 -28.13
N ASN A 3 -6.98 -71.61 -28.88
CA ASN A 3 -5.58 -71.95 -28.65
C ASN A 3 -5.23 -71.56 -27.19
N SER A 4 -4.68 -72.48 -26.40
CA SER A 4 -4.39 -72.24 -24.97
C SER A 4 -3.50 -71.01 -24.74
N TYR A 5 -2.67 -70.69 -25.73
CA TYR A 5 -1.87 -69.46 -25.80
C TYR A 5 -2.69 -68.17 -25.85
N ILE A 6 -3.84 -68.15 -26.54
CA ILE A 6 -4.71 -66.97 -26.63
C ILE A 6 -5.38 -66.71 -25.28
N ILE A 7 -5.80 -67.77 -24.59
CA ILE A 7 -6.40 -67.68 -23.25
C ILE A 7 -5.35 -67.21 -22.24
N SER A 8 -4.13 -67.75 -22.28
CA SER A 8 -3.03 -67.34 -21.42
C SER A 8 -2.61 -65.88 -21.66
N PHE A 9 -2.53 -65.44 -22.92
CA PHE A 9 -2.23 -64.05 -23.27
C PHE A 9 -3.31 -63.09 -22.78
N CYS A 10 -4.59 -63.41 -23.02
CA CYS A 10 -5.71 -62.60 -22.53
C CYS A 10 -5.72 -62.49 -21.00
N ILE A 11 -5.45 -63.59 -20.28
CA ILE A 11 -5.34 -63.59 -18.80
C ILE A 11 -4.15 -62.74 -18.34
N GLY A 12 -3.01 -62.80 -19.04
CA GLY A 12 -1.83 -61.97 -18.74
C GLY A 12 -2.09 -60.49 -18.93
N VAL A 13 -2.77 -60.11 -20.01
CA VAL A 13 -3.17 -58.72 -20.28
C VAL A 13 -4.18 -58.23 -19.23
N LEU A 14 -5.17 -59.04 -18.87
CA LEU A 14 -6.15 -58.72 -17.83
C LEU A 14 -5.49 -58.55 -16.45
N GLY A 15 -4.55 -59.44 -16.10
CA GLY A 15 -3.76 -59.34 -14.88
C GLY A 15 -2.92 -58.07 -14.83
N PHE A 16 -2.30 -57.69 -15.95
CA PHE A 16 -1.53 -56.45 -16.05
C PHE A 16 -2.39 -55.19 -15.84
N PHE A 17 -3.59 -55.14 -16.45
CA PHE A 17 -4.53 -54.03 -16.24
C PHE A 17 -5.08 -53.98 -14.81
N ILE A 18 -5.34 -55.13 -14.18
CA ILE A 18 -5.75 -55.21 -12.76
C ILE A 18 -4.63 -54.71 -11.85
N CYS A 19 -3.38 -55.09 -12.10
CA CYS A 19 -2.22 -54.59 -11.34
C CYS A 19 -2.06 -53.08 -11.49
N ILE A 20 -2.25 -52.53 -12.70
CA ILE A 20 -2.23 -51.09 -12.93
C ILE A 20 -3.38 -50.41 -12.19
N TYR A 21 -4.59 -50.96 -12.23
CA TYR A 21 -5.76 -50.42 -11.54
C TYR A 21 -5.58 -50.41 -10.02
N ILE A 22 -5.02 -51.48 -9.44
CA ILE A 22 -4.73 -51.56 -8.00
C ILE A 22 -3.61 -50.58 -7.62
N CYS A 23 -2.58 -50.44 -8.45
CA CYS A 23 -1.53 -49.45 -8.24
C CYS A 23 -2.09 -48.01 -8.34
N PHE A 24 -3.02 -47.79 -9.28
CA PHE A 24 -3.73 -46.53 -9.49
C PHE A 24 -4.64 -46.15 -8.31
N SER A 25 -5.36 -47.11 -7.74
CA SER A 25 -6.25 -46.88 -6.59
C SER A 25 -5.48 -46.59 -5.29
N TYR A 26 -4.29 -47.18 -5.13
CA TYR A 26 -3.41 -46.90 -3.97
C TYR A 26 -2.69 -45.54 -4.08
N LEU A 27 -2.39 -45.07 -5.29
CA LEU A 27 -1.67 -43.82 -5.54
C LEU A 27 -2.54 -42.55 -5.41
N LEU A 28 -3.87 -42.64 -5.31
CA LEU A 28 -4.76 -41.48 -5.23
C LEU A 28 -4.69 -40.71 -3.89
N LYS A 29 -3.87 -41.16 -2.93
CA LYS A 29 -3.57 -40.44 -1.68
C LYS A 29 -2.24 -39.65 -1.80
N GLU A 30 -2.37 -38.35 -2.06
CA GLU A 30 -1.42 -37.22 -1.79
C GLU A 30 -0.24 -36.82 -2.72
N LYS A 31 -0.22 -35.49 -3.00
CA LYS A 31 0.91 -34.55 -3.33
C LYS A 31 1.57 -34.58 -4.72
N GLU A 32 2.04 -33.38 -5.13
CA GLU A 32 2.53 -32.98 -6.46
C GLU A 32 3.60 -33.86 -7.12
N TRP A 33 4.40 -34.58 -6.33
CA TRP A 33 5.39 -35.54 -6.83
C TRP A 33 4.75 -36.69 -7.62
N LEU A 34 3.48 -37.02 -7.37
CA LEU A 34 2.74 -38.03 -8.12
C LEU A 34 2.41 -37.61 -9.56
N LYS A 35 2.30 -36.31 -9.84
CA LYS A 35 2.01 -35.79 -11.21
C LYS A 35 3.07 -36.26 -12.22
N LYS A 36 4.35 -36.25 -11.83
CA LYS A 36 5.46 -36.75 -12.65
C LYS A 36 5.40 -38.28 -12.84
N ARG A 37 4.90 -39.03 -11.85
CA ARG A 37 4.72 -40.48 -11.93
C ARG A 37 3.57 -40.88 -12.87
N TYR A 38 2.48 -40.12 -12.94
CA TYR A 38 1.38 -40.43 -13.88
C TYR A 38 1.79 -40.27 -15.35
N ILE A 39 2.54 -39.21 -15.66
CA ILE A 39 3.11 -39.02 -17.00
C ILE A 39 4.05 -40.18 -17.33
N LEU A 40 4.91 -40.58 -16.40
CA LEU A 40 5.83 -41.72 -16.58
C LEU A 40 5.10 -43.05 -16.80
N ILE A 41 4.07 -43.35 -16.00
CA ILE A 41 3.26 -44.58 -16.13
C ILE A 41 2.51 -44.60 -17.46
N GLY A 42 1.91 -43.46 -17.87
CA GLY A 42 1.24 -43.35 -19.15
C GLY A 42 2.19 -43.55 -20.34
N VAL A 43 3.41 -43.00 -20.26
CA VAL A 43 4.46 -43.24 -21.28
C VAL A 43 4.87 -44.72 -21.30
N LEU A 44 5.07 -45.35 -20.14
CA LEU A 44 5.40 -46.77 -20.05
C LEU A 44 4.28 -47.65 -20.65
N LEU A 45 3.02 -47.30 -20.42
CA LEU A 45 1.87 -47.98 -21.01
C LEU A 45 1.81 -47.85 -22.54
N ALA A 46 2.10 -46.64 -23.06
CA ALA A 46 2.18 -46.43 -24.50
C ALA A 46 3.32 -47.23 -25.12
N VAL A 47 4.51 -47.24 -24.49
CA VAL A 47 5.67 -48.05 -24.93
C VAL A 47 5.34 -49.54 -24.89
N PHE A 48 4.71 -50.02 -23.82
CA PHE A 48 4.26 -51.41 -23.72
C PHE A 48 3.27 -51.78 -24.82
N SER A 49 2.32 -50.89 -25.12
CA SER A 49 1.37 -51.09 -26.21
C SER A 49 2.06 -51.14 -27.59
N LEU A 50 3.09 -50.31 -27.82
CA LEU A 50 3.91 -50.40 -29.03
C LEU A 50 4.71 -51.71 -29.12
N VAL A 51 5.25 -52.19 -28.00
CA VAL A 51 5.91 -53.50 -27.93
C VAL A 51 4.94 -54.63 -28.25
N LEU A 52 3.72 -54.59 -27.72
CA LEU A 52 2.66 -55.55 -28.07
C LEU A 52 2.28 -55.47 -29.55
N ALA A 53 2.26 -54.28 -30.16
CA ALA A 53 2.03 -54.14 -31.59
C ALA A 53 3.09 -54.91 -32.40
N ILE A 54 4.36 -54.84 -32.00
CA ILE A 54 5.46 -55.56 -32.68
C ILE A 54 5.38 -57.07 -32.45
N LEU A 55 4.95 -57.51 -31.26
CA LEU A 55 4.90 -58.93 -30.89
C LEU A 55 3.63 -59.65 -31.36
N SER A 56 2.51 -58.94 -31.56
CA SER A 56 1.22 -59.56 -31.89
C SER A 56 1.25 -60.43 -33.16
N PRO A 57 1.97 -60.09 -34.25
CA PRO A 57 2.05 -60.95 -35.42
C PRO A 57 2.65 -62.34 -35.12
N PHE A 58 3.64 -62.42 -34.23
CA PHE A 58 4.31 -63.68 -33.89
C PHE A 58 3.40 -64.66 -33.15
N PHE A 59 2.42 -64.16 -32.40
CA PHE A 59 1.51 -64.99 -31.61
C PHE A 59 0.20 -65.31 -32.34
N PHE A 60 -0.25 -64.44 -33.25
CA PHE A 60 -1.60 -64.53 -33.83
C PHE A 60 -1.63 -64.83 -35.34
N LEU A 61 -0.52 -64.74 -36.09
CA LEU A 61 -0.49 -65.26 -37.47
C LEU A 61 -0.31 -66.79 -37.49
N ASN A 62 -1.11 -67.46 -38.33
CA ASN A 62 -0.88 -68.86 -38.66
C ASN A 62 0.38 -69.01 -39.55
N PRO A 63 1.21 -70.06 -39.35
CA PRO A 63 2.42 -70.29 -40.14
C PRO A 63 2.15 -70.41 -41.64
N ASP A 64 1.02 -71.01 -42.03
CA ASP A 64 0.65 -71.23 -43.44
C ASP A 64 0.34 -69.94 -44.21
N LEU A 65 0.14 -68.82 -43.51
CA LEU A 65 -0.15 -67.53 -44.12
C LEU A 65 1.09 -66.82 -44.67
N PHE A 66 2.31 -67.31 -44.36
CA PHE A 66 3.59 -66.73 -44.80
C PHE A 66 3.81 -66.79 -46.33
N PHE A 67 3.03 -67.58 -47.06
CA PHE A 67 3.22 -67.79 -48.51
C PHE A 67 2.53 -66.78 -49.42
N SER A 68 1.72 -65.83 -48.90
CA SER A 68 1.08 -64.78 -49.73
C SER A 68 1.31 -63.36 -49.17
N TYR A 69 2.25 -62.63 -49.75
CA TYR A 69 2.65 -61.27 -49.33
C TYR A 69 1.48 -60.28 -49.22
N GLU A 70 0.50 -60.33 -50.12
CA GLU A 70 -0.63 -59.41 -50.16
C GLU A 70 -1.60 -59.62 -48.97
N LYS A 71 -1.85 -60.87 -48.56
CA LYS A 71 -2.73 -61.18 -47.40
C LYS A 71 -2.01 -61.01 -46.06
N ILE A 72 -0.68 -61.13 -46.04
CA ILE A 72 0.14 -60.88 -44.84
C ILE A 72 0.08 -59.40 -44.47
N GLY A 73 0.27 -58.49 -45.45
CA GLY A 73 0.23 -57.05 -45.20
C GLY A 73 -1.09 -56.56 -44.57
N GLY A 74 -2.23 -57.02 -45.10
CA GLY A 74 -3.55 -56.67 -44.56
C GLY A 74 -3.77 -57.16 -43.11
N LYS A 75 -3.49 -58.44 -42.84
CA LYS A 75 -3.66 -58.99 -41.48
C LYS A 75 -2.66 -58.46 -40.46
N LEU A 76 -1.45 -58.12 -40.89
CA LEU A 76 -0.48 -57.41 -40.03
C LEU A 76 -1.06 -56.07 -39.58
N ASN A 77 -1.60 -55.29 -40.53
CA ASN A 77 -2.21 -54.01 -40.21
C ASN A 77 -3.38 -54.16 -39.24
N ASP A 78 -4.26 -55.14 -39.46
CA ASP A 78 -5.42 -55.40 -38.60
C ASP A 78 -5.03 -55.80 -37.17
N LEU A 79 -3.93 -56.55 -37.00
CA LEU A 79 -3.43 -56.99 -35.69
C LEU A 79 -2.64 -55.91 -34.94
N MET A 80 -1.92 -55.04 -35.65
CA MET A 80 -1.09 -54.00 -35.05
C MET A 80 -1.86 -52.71 -34.74
N SER A 81 -2.82 -52.36 -35.60
CA SER A 81 -3.54 -51.07 -35.55
C SER A 81 -4.18 -50.77 -34.19
N PRO A 82 -4.86 -51.71 -33.50
CA PRO A 82 -5.48 -51.42 -32.20
C PRO A 82 -4.47 -51.01 -31.13
N PHE A 83 -3.29 -51.67 -31.10
CA PHE A 83 -2.24 -51.34 -30.14
C PHE A 83 -1.58 -50.00 -30.46
N ILE A 84 -1.31 -49.72 -31.74
CA ILE A 84 -0.81 -48.41 -32.17
C ILE A 84 -1.82 -47.31 -31.83
N ALA A 85 -3.12 -47.55 -32.04
CA ALA A 85 -4.18 -46.59 -31.71
C ALA A 85 -4.27 -46.31 -30.20
N ILE A 86 -4.15 -47.34 -29.35
CA ILE A 86 -4.11 -47.18 -27.89
C ILE A 86 -2.88 -46.37 -27.47
N ALA A 87 -1.69 -46.71 -27.99
CA ALA A 87 -0.46 -45.98 -27.72
C ALA A 87 -0.57 -44.50 -28.15
N ALA A 88 -1.07 -44.25 -29.36
CA ALA A 88 -1.28 -42.90 -29.90
C ALA A 88 -2.28 -42.11 -29.06
N SER A 89 -3.40 -42.73 -28.64
CA SER A 89 -4.42 -42.09 -27.78
C SER A 89 -3.84 -41.70 -26.42
N ILE A 90 -3.08 -42.60 -25.77
CA ILE A 90 -2.42 -42.33 -24.49
C ILE A 90 -1.40 -41.20 -24.61
N LEU A 91 -0.53 -41.24 -25.63
CA LEU A 91 0.47 -40.19 -25.85
C LEU A 91 -0.19 -38.84 -26.15
N THR A 92 -1.24 -38.83 -26.97
CA THR A 92 -2.02 -37.63 -27.29
C THR A 92 -2.66 -37.05 -26.04
N PHE A 93 -3.27 -37.88 -25.19
CA PHE A 93 -3.85 -37.44 -23.91
C PHE A 93 -2.78 -36.83 -22.99
N ILE A 94 -1.61 -37.46 -22.85
CA ILE A 94 -0.51 -36.93 -22.04
C ILE A 94 -0.01 -35.60 -22.58
N ALA A 95 0.14 -35.47 -23.91
CA ALA A 95 0.55 -34.22 -24.55
C ALA A 95 -0.45 -33.10 -24.24
N PHE A 96 -1.75 -33.34 -24.40
CA PHE A 96 -2.80 -32.38 -24.07
C PHE A 96 -2.83 -32.04 -22.57
N TYR A 97 -2.64 -33.02 -21.68
CA TYR A 97 -2.59 -32.77 -20.25
C TYR A 97 -1.38 -31.91 -19.85
N SER A 98 -0.21 -32.20 -20.41
CA SER A 98 1.00 -31.39 -20.22
C SER A 98 0.79 -29.96 -20.73
N GLN A 99 0.17 -29.81 -21.90
CA GLN A 99 -0.17 -28.50 -22.46
C GLN A 99 -1.18 -27.75 -21.59
N TYR A 100 -2.20 -28.43 -21.05
CA TYR A 100 -3.17 -27.83 -20.13
C TYR A 100 -2.49 -27.30 -18.86
N GLN A 101 -1.58 -28.07 -18.27
CA GLN A 101 -0.82 -27.62 -17.09
C GLN A 101 0.08 -26.43 -17.42
N ALA A 102 0.79 -26.46 -18.55
CA ALA A 102 1.60 -25.34 -19.01
C ALA A 102 0.76 -24.08 -19.23
N ASN A 103 -0.43 -24.22 -19.84
CA ASN A 103 -1.37 -23.11 -20.01
C ASN A 103 -1.86 -22.54 -18.68
N LYS A 104 -2.12 -23.38 -17.66
CA LYS A 104 -2.48 -22.91 -16.33
C LYS A 104 -1.35 -22.12 -15.67
N GLN A 105 -0.12 -22.61 -15.75
CA GLN A 105 1.06 -21.89 -15.25
C GLN A 105 1.26 -20.55 -15.97
N LEU A 106 1.09 -20.54 -17.30
CA LEU A 106 1.14 -19.32 -18.11
C LEU A 106 0.05 -18.32 -17.70
N GLN A 107 -1.17 -18.77 -17.42
CA GLN A 107 -2.25 -17.91 -16.93
C GLN A 107 -1.90 -17.25 -15.59
N ASP A 108 -1.33 -18.01 -14.65
CA ASP A 108 -0.94 -17.48 -13.34
C ASP A 108 0.23 -16.50 -13.45
N GLN A 109 1.22 -16.79 -14.31
CA GLN A 109 2.30 -15.85 -14.64
C GLN A 109 1.77 -14.57 -15.31
N PHE A 110 0.81 -14.70 -16.23
CA PHE A 110 0.20 -13.56 -16.90
C PHE A 110 -0.54 -12.64 -15.93
N LYS A 111 -1.28 -13.21 -14.96
CA LYS A 111 -1.91 -12.41 -13.90
C LYS A 111 -0.90 -11.63 -13.07
N LEU A 112 0.22 -12.26 -12.70
CA LEU A 112 1.28 -11.60 -11.94
C LEU A 112 1.93 -10.48 -12.77
N GLN A 113 2.23 -10.73 -14.05
CA GLN A 113 2.76 -9.72 -14.95
C GLN A 113 1.80 -8.55 -15.17
N GLN A 114 0.50 -8.83 -15.31
CA GLN A 114 -0.53 -7.80 -15.42
C GLN A 114 -0.57 -6.93 -14.16
N PHE A 115 -0.53 -7.56 -12.98
CA PHE A 115 -0.44 -6.86 -11.71
C PHE A 115 0.83 -5.99 -11.65
N GLU A 116 2.01 -6.55 -11.94
CA GLU A 116 3.28 -5.82 -11.90
C GLU A 116 3.25 -4.62 -12.85
N SER A 117 2.75 -4.81 -14.08
CA SER A 117 2.60 -3.73 -15.06
C SER A 117 1.69 -2.62 -14.53
N GLN A 118 0.54 -2.97 -13.93
CA GLN A 118 -0.38 -1.99 -13.35
C GLN A 118 0.26 -1.27 -12.15
N PHE A 119 0.94 -2.00 -11.27
CA PHE A 119 1.64 -1.44 -10.12
C PHE A 119 2.71 -0.43 -10.54
N TYR A 120 3.57 -0.78 -11.50
CA TYR A 120 4.63 0.13 -11.96
C TYR A 120 4.06 1.35 -12.70
N GLU A 121 2.93 1.20 -13.39
CA GLU A 121 2.24 2.32 -14.02
C GLU A 121 1.63 3.28 -12.97
N MET A 122 0.98 2.75 -11.92
CA MET A 122 0.50 3.57 -10.81
C MET A 122 1.65 4.28 -10.09
N LEU A 123 2.79 3.60 -9.91
CA LEU A 123 4.00 4.18 -9.33
C LEU A 123 4.56 5.32 -10.20
N ARG A 124 4.55 5.13 -11.53
CA ARG A 124 4.95 6.14 -12.50
C ARG A 124 4.04 7.36 -12.43
N LEU A 125 2.72 7.18 -12.46
CA LEU A 125 1.72 8.25 -12.34
C LEU A 125 1.85 9.01 -11.01
N HIS A 126 2.13 8.29 -9.90
CA HIS A 126 2.41 8.93 -8.62
C HIS A 126 3.65 9.84 -8.70
N LYS A 127 4.73 9.37 -9.34
CA LYS A 127 5.95 10.17 -9.54
C LYS A 127 5.70 11.37 -10.46
N GLU A 128 4.88 11.22 -11.50
CA GLU A 128 4.46 12.30 -12.38
C GLU A 128 3.68 13.37 -11.61
N ASN A 129 2.69 13.00 -10.78
CA ASN A 129 1.99 13.94 -9.89
C ASN A 129 2.95 14.76 -9.01
N VAL A 130 3.97 14.10 -8.45
CA VAL A 130 4.99 14.77 -7.62
C VAL A 130 5.79 15.77 -8.45
N ASN A 131 6.20 15.38 -9.66
CA ASN A 131 7.02 16.21 -10.54
C ASN A 131 6.24 17.41 -11.11
N GLU A 132 4.96 17.24 -11.41
CA GLU A 132 4.07 18.28 -11.93
C GLU A 132 3.62 19.27 -10.84
N MET A 133 3.74 18.87 -9.56
CA MET A 133 3.39 19.75 -8.46
C MET A 133 4.20 21.04 -8.54
N SER A 134 3.48 22.16 -8.54
CA SER A 134 4.09 23.49 -8.61
C SER A 134 3.36 24.49 -7.72
N VAL A 135 4.13 25.45 -7.21
CA VAL A 135 3.62 26.61 -6.48
C VAL A 135 4.28 27.86 -7.03
N GLU A 136 3.46 28.84 -7.39
CA GLU A 136 3.94 30.17 -7.71
C GLU A 136 4.34 30.90 -6.43
N GLY A 137 5.63 31.14 -6.30
CA GLY A 137 6.26 31.84 -5.22
C GLY A 137 6.80 33.20 -5.63
N TYR A 138 7.54 33.81 -4.72
CA TYR A 138 8.17 35.10 -4.88
C TYR A 138 9.44 35.20 -4.04
N GLU A 139 10.38 36.00 -4.52
CA GLU A 139 11.56 36.43 -3.79
C GLU A 139 11.34 37.83 -3.21
N TYR A 140 12.04 38.16 -2.14
CA TYR A 140 11.98 39.50 -1.53
C TYR A 140 13.15 40.35 -2.05
N LYS A 141 12.93 41.66 -2.19
CA LYS A 141 13.99 42.58 -2.64
C LYS A 141 15.08 42.72 -1.57
N ASN A 142 14.65 42.87 -0.32
CA ASN A 142 15.53 43.04 0.84
C ASN A 142 15.31 41.91 1.84
N LYS A 143 16.40 41.47 2.50
CA LYS A 143 16.32 40.62 3.68
C LYS A 143 15.94 41.46 4.89
N ILE A 144 15.16 40.87 5.80
CA ILE A 144 14.77 41.49 7.07
C ILE A 144 15.52 40.79 8.18
N GLU A 145 16.14 41.58 9.06
CA GLU A 145 16.87 41.06 10.20
C GLU A 145 15.91 40.51 11.27
N PRO A 146 16.21 39.35 11.89
CA PRO A 146 15.32 38.70 12.86
C PRO A 146 14.89 39.56 14.06
N ASN A 147 15.72 40.52 14.47
CA ASN A 147 15.43 41.41 15.59
C ASN A 147 14.32 42.45 15.28
N GLN A 148 14.06 42.73 14.01
CA GLN A 148 13.04 43.70 13.58
C GLN A 148 11.68 43.05 13.32
N THR A 149 11.60 41.72 13.19
CA THR A 149 10.40 41.05 12.67
C THR A 149 9.21 41.11 13.62
N LYS A 150 9.42 41.04 14.95
CA LYS A 150 8.33 41.13 15.95
C LYS A 150 7.66 42.51 15.93
N ASP A 151 8.45 43.58 15.96
CA ASP A 151 7.95 44.96 15.89
C ASP A 151 7.20 45.25 14.58
N LEU A 152 7.74 44.75 13.45
CA LEU A 152 7.08 44.88 12.14
C LEU A 152 5.76 44.10 12.08
N TYR A 153 5.73 42.91 12.68
CA TYR A 153 4.51 42.10 12.75
C TYR A 153 3.44 42.76 13.64
N GLU A 154 3.80 43.33 14.79
CA GLU A 154 2.86 44.05 15.66
C GLU A 154 2.27 45.31 14.99
N LYS A 155 3.06 45.96 14.12
CA LYS A 155 2.64 47.15 13.36
C LYS A 155 1.88 46.84 12.07
N VAL A 156 1.74 45.57 11.68
CA VAL A 156 1.15 45.15 10.39
C VAL A 156 -0.26 45.69 10.17
N ASN A 157 -1.04 45.80 11.24
CA ASN A 157 -2.43 46.24 11.18
C ASN A 157 -2.57 47.75 10.96
N ASN A 158 -1.52 48.52 11.24
CA ASN A 158 -1.61 49.96 11.16
C ASN A 158 -1.22 50.51 9.80
N HIS A 159 -0.07 50.20 9.18
CA HIS A 159 0.31 50.79 7.88
C HIS A 159 1.27 49.92 7.05
N ILE A 160 0.76 49.20 6.03
CA ILE A 160 1.61 48.71 4.93
C ILE A 160 1.26 49.46 3.65
N LYS A 161 2.07 50.47 3.30
CA LYS A 161 1.94 51.22 2.04
C LYS A 161 2.85 50.68 0.93
N GLU A 162 3.97 50.04 1.27
CA GLU A 162 4.98 49.57 0.30
C GLU A 162 5.18 48.05 0.36
N THR A 163 5.49 47.43 -0.78
CA THR A 163 5.71 45.99 -0.91
C THR A 163 7.17 45.67 -1.21
N ASN A 164 7.76 44.80 -0.39
CA ASN A 164 9.08 44.20 -0.56
C ASN A 164 9.04 42.97 -1.49
N LYS A 165 7.86 42.59 -2.00
CA LYS A 165 7.72 41.50 -2.97
C LYS A 165 8.51 41.81 -4.24
N GLY A 166 9.42 40.93 -4.58
CA GLY A 166 10.29 40.98 -5.75
C GLY A 166 9.76 40.09 -6.88
N LYS A 167 10.68 39.35 -7.53
CA LYS A 167 10.37 38.53 -8.72
C LYS A 167 9.55 37.29 -8.35
N SER A 168 8.67 36.88 -9.27
CA SER A 168 7.99 35.59 -9.19
C SER A 168 8.99 34.45 -9.38
N LYS A 169 8.77 33.34 -8.68
CA LYS A 169 9.59 32.13 -8.73
C LYS A 169 8.71 30.92 -8.68
N ASN A 170 8.88 30.00 -9.62
CA ASN A 170 8.20 28.71 -9.56
C ASN A 170 9.01 27.71 -8.74
N ILE A 171 8.35 27.13 -7.75
CA ILE A 171 8.88 26.02 -6.96
C ILE A 171 8.18 24.78 -7.47
N VAL A 172 8.95 23.76 -7.84
CA VAL A 172 8.44 22.57 -8.53
C VAL A 172 8.97 21.30 -7.85
N GLY A 173 8.19 20.23 -7.91
CA GLY A 173 8.61 18.90 -7.50
C GLY A 173 8.68 18.72 -5.98
N ARG A 174 9.57 17.81 -5.55
CA ARG A 174 9.68 17.37 -4.15
C ARG A 174 10.00 18.48 -3.14
N LYS A 175 10.61 19.59 -3.57
CA LYS A 175 10.94 20.71 -2.67
C LYS A 175 9.70 21.36 -2.07
N ILE A 176 8.54 21.21 -2.71
CA ILE A 176 7.27 21.75 -2.22
C ILE A 176 6.88 21.10 -0.90
N PHE A 177 7.08 19.79 -0.73
CA PHE A 177 6.66 19.08 0.49
C PHE A 177 7.34 19.61 1.75
N TYR A 178 8.62 20.02 1.66
CA TYR A 178 9.30 20.72 2.77
C TYR A 178 8.57 22.01 3.16
N LEU A 179 8.16 22.82 2.18
CA LEU A 179 7.46 24.08 2.43
C LEU A 179 6.04 23.85 2.97
N LEU A 180 5.38 22.79 2.50
CA LEU A 180 4.05 22.40 2.98
C LEU A 180 4.08 21.95 4.44
N VAL A 181 5.11 21.19 4.85
CA VAL A 181 5.31 20.82 6.26
C VAL A 181 5.50 22.10 7.09
N ALA A 182 6.40 23.00 6.67
CA ALA A 182 6.62 24.26 7.38
C ALA A 182 5.35 25.13 7.50
N GLU A 183 4.50 25.17 6.46
CA GLU A 183 3.21 25.88 6.53
C GLU A 183 2.22 25.22 7.49
N PHE A 184 2.17 23.88 7.52
CA PHE A 184 1.34 23.17 8.49
C PHE A 184 1.81 23.42 9.93
N GLU A 185 3.12 23.37 10.18
CA GLU A 185 3.72 23.71 11.48
C GLU A 185 3.40 25.15 11.91
N ALA A 186 3.54 26.12 10.99
CA ALA A 186 3.17 27.52 11.24
C ALA A 186 1.67 27.65 11.58
N THR A 187 0.82 26.90 10.89
CA THR A 187 -0.62 26.86 11.16
C THR A 187 -0.89 26.29 12.56
N TRP A 188 -0.20 25.23 12.95
CA TRP A 188 -0.31 24.65 14.29
C TRP A 188 0.11 25.62 15.38
N VAL A 189 1.30 26.23 15.27
CA VAL A 189 1.80 27.23 16.24
C VAL A 189 0.83 28.42 16.37
N LEU A 190 0.22 28.86 15.27
CA LEU A 190 -0.82 29.89 15.30
C LEU A 190 -2.05 29.45 16.11
N LEU A 191 -2.54 28.24 15.89
CA LEU A 191 -3.68 27.71 16.65
C LEU A 191 -3.37 27.63 18.14
N ILE A 192 -2.17 27.19 18.51
CA ILE A 192 -1.72 27.18 19.91
C ILE A 192 -1.83 28.57 20.53
N LYS A 193 -1.33 29.61 19.84
CA LYS A 193 -1.41 30.99 20.32
C LYS A 193 -2.86 31.42 20.58
N CYS A 194 -3.75 31.14 19.63
CA CYS A 194 -5.16 31.52 19.76
C CYS A 194 -5.91 30.71 20.80
N TYR A 195 -5.54 29.44 21.01
CA TYR A 195 -6.06 28.64 22.09
C TYR A 195 -5.63 29.21 23.45
N ALA A 196 -4.32 29.40 23.66
CA ALA A 196 -3.76 29.91 24.91
C ALA A 196 -4.32 31.29 25.30
N ARG A 197 -4.65 32.14 24.31
CA ARG A 197 -5.26 33.45 24.54
C ARG A 197 -6.71 33.39 25.03
N ASN A 198 -7.46 32.35 24.62
CA ASN A 198 -8.89 32.24 24.90
C ASN A 198 -9.22 31.25 26.02
N ASP A 199 -8.26 30.44 26.47
CA ASP A 199 -8.43 29.50 27.57
C ASP A 199 -8.20 30.20 28.93
N PRO A 200 -9.24 30.39 29.77
CA PRO A 200 -9.11 31.01 31.08
C PRO A 200 -8.30 30.17 32.08
N ASN A 201 -8.12 28.86 31.83
CA ASN A 201 -7.41 27.93 32.71
C ASN A 201 -5.94 27.71 32.33
N PHE A 202 -5.43 28.44 31.33
CA PHE A 202 -4.04 28.35 30.89
C PHE A 202 -3.10 28.81 32.00
N SER A 203 -2.70 27.87 32.86
CA SER A 203 -1.84 28.09 34.02
C SER A 203 -0.42 27.60 33.71
N ASN A 204 0.57 28.33 34.23
CA ASN A 204 1.98 28.33 33.82
C ASN A 204 2.75 27.00 33.90
N ASP A 205 2.14 25.90 34.33
CA ASP A 205 2.84 24.63 34.55
C ASP A 205 2.55 23.64 33.43
N ARG A 206 3.52 23.52 32.52
CA ARG A 206 3.59 22.62 31.36
C ARG A 206 2.34 22.63 30.48
N PHE A 207 2.47 23.31 29.35
CA PHE A 207 1.59 23.18 28.20
C PHE A 207 1.19 21.72 27.94
N CYS A 208 -0.04 21.36 28.30
CA CYS A 208 -0.62 20.06 28.04
C CYS A 208 -2.06 20.28 27.58
N PHE A 209 -2.33 19.96 26.32
CA PHE A 209 -3.68 19.92 25.81
C PHE A 209 -4.38 18.67 26.36
N PRO A 210 -5.63 18.78 26.85
CA PRO A 210 -6.50 17.61 26.89
C PRO A 210 -6.52 16.93 25.50
N GLU A 211 -6.38 15.60 25.45
CA GLU A 211 -6.26 14.85 24.20
C GLU A 211 -7.41 15.12 23.22
N GLU A 212 -8.63 15.32 23.74
CA GLU A 212 -9.82 15.66 22.95
C GLU A 212 -9.66 17.01 22.24
N ILE A 213 -9.20 18.04 22.96
CA ILE A 213 -8.94 19.37 22.41
C ILE A 213 -7.83 19.31 21.37
N LYS A 214 -6.75 18.57 21.66
CA LYS A 214 -5.65 18.34 20.70
C LYS A 214 -6.17 17.74 19.40
N HIS A 215 -7.04 16.74 19.50
CA HIS A 215 -7.66 16.06 18.35
C HIS A 215 -8.56 17.00 17.53
N ASP A 216 -9.36 17.85 18.17
CA ASP A 216 -10.19 18.83 17.46
C ASP A 216 -9.35 19.95 16.82
N MET A 217 -8.32 20.44 17.52
CA MET A 217 -7.42 21.46 16.99
C MET A 217 -6.65 20.98 15.77
N ILE A 218 -6.18 19.72 15.71
CA ILE A 218 -5.48 19.22 14.52
C ILE A 218 -6.41 19.12 13.31
N LYS A 219 -7.69 18.78 13.50
CA LYS A 219 -8.69 18.83 12.42
C LYS A 219 -8.85 20.25 11.88
N VAL A 220 -8.90 21.25 12.76
CA VAL A 220 -8.98 22.66 12.36
C VAL A 220 -7.70 23.10 11.63
N ALA A 221 -6.52 22.79 12.17
CA ALA A 221 -5.24 23.11 11.53
C ALA A 221 -5.15 22.50 10.13
N TYR A 222 -5.48 21.21 10.00
CA TYR A 222 -5.43 20.52 8.72
C TYR A 222 -6.49 21.03 7.74
N ASN A 223 -7.69 21.37 8.22
CA ASN A 223 -8.71 22.02 7.37
C ASN A 223 -8.20 23.35 6.80
N ILE A 224 -7.58 24.20 7.62
CA ILE A 224 -7.01 25.49 7.17
C ILE A 224 -5.89 25.25 6.16
N PHE A 225 -4.98 24.33 6.45
CA PHE A 225 -3.87 23.97 5.56
C PHE A 225 -4.37 23.41 4.21
N PHE A 226 -5.34 22.50 4.25
CA PHE A 226 -5.83 21.81 3.06
C PHE A 226 -6.77 22.69 2.23
N SER A 227 -7.75 23.33 2.86
CA SER A 227 -8.82 24.10 2.19
C SER A 227 -8.47 25.58 2.01
N GLY A 228 -7.61 26.13 2.87
CA GLY A 228 -7.16 27.51 2.81
C GLY A 228 -8.06 28.50 3.57
N ILE A 229 -7.49 29.68 3.86
CA ILE A 229 -8.09 30.74 4.67
C ILE A 229 -9.47 31.21 4.17
N LYS A 230 -9.69 31.21 2.85
CA LYS A 230 -10.95 31.66 2.25
C LYS A 230 -12.12 30.73 2.60
N ILE A 231 -11.89 29.42 2.46
CA ILE A 231 -12.90 28.40 2.77
C ILE A 231 -13.13 28.37 4.28
N PHE A 232 -12.06 28.40 5.07
CA PHE A 232 -12.15 28.49 6.53
C PHE A 232 -13.00 29.68 6.99
N ASN A 233 -12.82 30.87 6.42
CA ASN A 233 -13.63 32.04 6.77
C ASN A 233 -15.12 31.84 6.44
N LYS A 234 -15.41 31.21 5.29
CA LYS A 234 -16.80 30.89 4.91
C LYS A 234 -17.43 29.93 5.92
N GLN A 235 -16.73 28.86 6.28
CA GLN A 235 -17.20 27.87 7.25
C GLN A 235 -17.42 28.48 8.64
N ARG A 236 -16.50 29.34 9.07
CA ARG A 236 -16.58 30.10 10.31
C ARG A 236 -17.82 31.00 10.35
N MET A 237 -18.05 31.80 9.31
CA MET A 237 -19.22 32.67 9.21
C MET A 237 -20.53 31.89 9.11
N GLY A 238 -20.51 30.72 8.46
CA GLY A 238 -21.64 29.80 8.35
C GLY A 238 -21.91 28.97 9.61
N LYS A 239 -21.06 29.05 10.64
CA LYS A 239 -21.11 28.20 11.84
C LYS A 239 -21.07 26.69 11.52
N GLU A 240 -20.34 26.32 10.47
CA GLU A 240 -20.16 24.93 10.02
C GLU A 240 -18.95 24.24 10.69
N LEU A 241 -18.19 24.98 11.50
CA LEU A 241 -17.02 24.48 12.22
C LEU A 241 -17.42 23.81 13.53
N LEU A 242 -16.62 22.84 13.96
CA LEU A 242 -16.74 22.20 15.28
C LEU A 242 -16.76 23.27 16.38
N SER A 243 -17.62 23.13 17.39
CA SER A 243 -17.65 24.07 18.51
C SER A 243 -17.82 23.34 19.82
N ASN A 244 -16.98 23.70 20.79
CA ASN A 244 -17.04 23.26 22.17
C ASN A 244 -16.68 24.46 23.08
N GLU A 245 -16.56 24.26 24.40
CA GLU A 245 -16.30 25.36 25.34
C GLU A 245 -15.00 26.11 25.03
N SER A 246 -13.95 25.38 24.64
CA SER A 246 -12.60 25.93 24.40
C SER A 246 -12.37 26.38 22.95
N ILE A 247 -12.92 25.64 21.98
CA ILE A 247 -12.90 25.93 20.53
C ILE A 247 -14.22 26.59 20.18
N ASN A 248 -14.30 27.90 20.44
CA ASN A 248 -15.50 28.70 20.26
C ASN A 248 -15.30 29.80 19.19
N ASN A 249 -16.30 30.67 19.01
CA ASN A 249 -16.22 31.75 18.02
C ASN A 249 -15.06 32.72 18.28
N ALA A 250 -14.72 33.01 19.55
CA ALA A 250 -13.61 33.90 19.88
C ALA A 250 -12.25 33.29 19.47
N PHE A 251 -12.10 31.97 19.65
CA PHE A 251 -10.97 31.22 19.11
C PHE A 251 -10.88 31.36 17.59
N TYR A 252 -11.97 31.13 16.86
CA TYR A 252 -11.95 31.22 15.40
C TYR A 252 -11.72 32.63 14.86
N GLU A 253 -12.23 33.67 15.53
CA GLU A 253 -11.94 35.07 15.18
C GLU A 253 -10.46 35.40 15.39
N CYS A 254 -9.86 34.94 16.50
CA CYS A 254 -8.41 35.05 16.71
C CYS A 254 -7.64 34.37 15.57
N VAL A 255 -7.99 33.13 15.25
CA VAL A 255 -7.30 32.34 14.20
C VAL A 255 -7.37 33.06 12.86
N TYR A 256 -8.55 33.55 12.46
CA TYR A 256 -8.71 34.28 11.20
C TYR A 256 -7.87 35.57 11.16
N GLY A 257 -7.91 36.36 12.24
CA GLY A 257 -7.13 37.60 12.35
C GLY A 257 -5.62 37.37 12.26
N GLU A 258 -5.13 36.30 12.92
CA GLU A 258 -3.72 35.91 12.89
C GLU A 258 -3.29 35.41 11.50
N LEU A 259 -4.11 34.57 10.87
CA LEU A 259 -3.85 34.08 9.50
C LEU A 259 -3.75 35.24 8.51
N GLU A 260 -4.65 36.22 8.59
CA GLU A 260 -4.56 37.42 7.74
C GLU A 260 -3.29 38.24 8.01
N SER A 261 -2.97 38.44 9.29
CA SER A 261 -1.83 39.25 9.71
C SER A 261 -0.51 38.64 9.24
N LEU A 262 -0.31 37.34 9.48
CA LEU A 262 0.87 36.61 9.03
C LEU A 262 0.95 36.54 7.50
N ARG A 263 -0.18 36.31 6.81
CA ARG A 263 -0.23 36.30 5.34
C ARG A 263 0.15 37.65 4.75
N LYS A 264 -0.34 38.75 5.31
CA LYS A 264 0.00 40.12 4.89
C LYS A 264 1.47 40.44 5.18
N CYS A 265 1.96 40.11 6.38
CA CYS A 265 3.36 40.25 6.78
C CYS A 265 4.30 39.52 5.82
N HIS A 266 4.04 38.24 5.60
CA HIS A 266 4.85 37.42 4.73
C HIS A 266 4.80 37.95 3.29
N GLU A 267 3.61 38.12 2.70
CA GLU A 267 3.48 38.52 1.29
C GLU A 267 4.03 39.92 0.97
N LYS A 268 3.77 40.92 1.83
CA LYS A 268 4.12 42.31 1.54
C LYS A 268 5.46 42.72 2.14
N ILE A 269 5.76 42.32 3.37
CA ILE A 269 6.95 42.77 4.09
C ILE A 269 8.10 41.77 3.88
N GLY A 270 7.80 40.47 3.90
CA GLY A 270 8.79 39.40 3.75
C GLY A 270 9.31 38.84 5.06
N ILE A 271 8.50 38.92 6.11
CA ILE A 271 8.79 38.29 7.40
C ILE A 271 8.76 36.77 7.23
N ARG A 272 9.89 36.12 7.52
CA ARG A 272 10.05 34.65 7.50
C ARG A 272 10.16 34.01 8.88
N TYR A 273 10.36 34.80 9.91
CA TYR A 273 10.56 34.30 11.26
C TYR A 273 10.09 35.36 12.24
N ILE A 274 9.33 34.97 13.26
CA ILE A 274 8.93 35.87 14.34
C ILE A 274 9.37 35.21 15.67
N PRO A 275 10.38 35.79 16.35
CA PRO A 275 10.80 35.30 17.65
C PRO A 275 9.72 35.60 18.69
N ARG A 276 9.57 34.72 19.70
CA ARG A 276 8.61 34.92 20.80
C ARG A 276 7.21 35.31 20.30
N TYR A 277 6.75 34.55 19.32
CA TYR A 277 5.42 34.72 18.73
C TYR A 277 4.32 34.30 19.70
N ILE A 278 4.59 33.24 20.47
CA ILE A 278 3.87 32.88 21.68
C ILE A 278 4.75 33.27 22.86
N ASP A 279 4.18 34.05 23.76
CA ASP A 279 4.85 34.61 24.94
C ASP A 279 3.82 34.65 26.08
N PHE A 280 3.41 33.45 26.54
CA PHE A 280 2.42 33.28 27.60
C PHE A 280 2.99 32.39 28.70
N GLY A 281 3.29 32.98 29.85
CA GLY A 281 3.80 32.23 31.00
C GLY A 281 5.14 31.58 30.69
N ASN A 282 5.22 30.26 30.84
CA ASN A 282 6.38 29.44 30.48
C ASN A 282 6.35 28.92 29.03
N LEU A 283 5.29 29.18 28.26
CA LEU A 283 5.19 28.78 26.86
C LEU A 283 5.78 29.88 25.96
N GLU A 284 7.05 29.70 25.60
CA GLU A 284 7.73 30.53 24.62
C GLU A 284 7.90 29.73 23.31
N ARG A 285 7.28 30.22 22.22
CA ARG A 285 7.48 29.63 20.88
C ARG A 285 7.69 30.69 19.83
N SER A 286 8.64 30.42 18.94
CA SER A 286 8.81 31.20 17.72
C SER A 286 7.99 30.57 16.59
N ILE A 287 7.65 31.38 15.59
CA ILE A 287 7.00 30.88 14.37
C ILE A 287 7.93 31.05 13.17
N HIS A 288 8.06 29.97 12.40
CA HIS A 288 8.82 29.91 11.17
C HIS A 288 7.86 29.95 9.98
N LEU A 289 8.12 30.86 9.04
CA LEU A 289 7.37 31.05 7.80
C LEU A 289 8.35 30.85 6.64
N ASP A 290 9.12 29.76 6.68
CA ASP A 290 10.21 29.44 5.76
C ASP A 290 9.74 28.94 4.39
N PHE A 291 8.66 29.52 3.90
CA PHE A 291 8.13 29.33 2.56
C PHE A 291 8.29 30.59 1.72
N SER A 292 8.17 30.45 0.40
CA SER A 292 8.38 31.56 -0.54
C SER A 292 7.16 31.79 -1.41
N TYR A 293 5.97 31.48 -0.92
CA TYR A 293 4.71 31.68 -1.62
C TYR A 293 3.67 32.28 -0.68
N LYS A 294 2.45 32.53 -1.17
CA LYS A 294 1.40 33.17 -0.37
C LYS A 294 0.80 32.15 0.61
N PRO A 295 1.05 32.25 1.92
CA PRO A 295 0.68 31.20 2.87
C PRO A 295 -0.81 31.17 3.17
N PHE A 296 -1.29 30.04 3.64
CA PHE A 296 -2.67 29.72 4.01
C PHE A 296 -3.62 29.78 2.80
N GLY A 297 -3.07 29.50 1.61
CA GLY A 297 -3.81 29.50 0.35
C GLY A 297 -4.66 28.26 0.12
N GLY A 298 -4.39 27.18 0.87
CA GLY A 298 -4.98 25.88 0.64
C GLY A 298 -4.18 25.05 -0.37
N HIS A 299 -4.09 23.75 -0.10
CA HIS A 299 -3.32 22.80 -0.91
C HIS A 299 -4.16 21.67 -1.48
N GLN A 300 -5.49 21.71 -1.36
CA GLN A 300 -6.41 20.69 -1.89
C GLN A 300 -6.16 20.33 -3.36
N ILE A 301 -5.89 21.31 -4.22
CA ILE A 301 -5.62 21.08 -5.65
C ILE A 301 -4.38 20.19 -5.84
N ARG A 302 -3.35 20.40 -5.03
CA ARG A 302 -2.07 19.67 -5.13
C ARG A 302 -2.12 18.33 -4.41
N LEU A 303 -2.56 18.35 -3.16
CA LEU A 303 -2.54 17.20 -2.28
C LEU A 303 -3.72 16.24 -2.50
N GLY A 304 -4.86 16.73 -2.99
CA GLY A 304 -6.05 15.90 -3.17
C GLY A 304 -5.89 14.81 -4.22
N HIS A 305 -5.26 15.10 -5.37
CA HIS A 305 -4.93 14.09 -6.37
C HIS A 305 -3.78 13.19 -5.92
N TYR A 306 -2.75 13.78 -5.31
CA TYR A 306 -1.59 13.10 -4.78
C TYR A 306 -1.98 11.99 -3.77
N TYR A 307 -2.75 12.33 -2.73
CA TYR A 307 -3.17 11.35 -1.72
C TYR A 307 -4.10 10.27 -2.27
N ARG A 308 -5.00 10.62 -3.21
CA ARG A 308 -5.88 9.63 -3.86
C ARG A 308 -5.07 8.60 -4.64
N HIS A 309 -4.09 9.03 -5.45
CA HIS A 309 -3.25 8.10 -6.20
C HIS A 309 -2.42 7.22 -5.28
N MET A 310 -1.85 7.80 -4.22
CA MET A 310 -1.13 7.04 -3.20
C MET A 310 -2.02 6.00 -2.51
N PHE A 311 -3.23 6.38 -2.07
CA PHE A 311 -4.17 5.46 -1.46
C PHE A 311 -4.61 4.35 -2.42
N SER A 312 -4.94 4.71 -3.67
CA SER A 312 -5.30 3.74 -4.70
C SER A 312 -4.19 2.74 -4.99
N LEU A 313 -2.93 3.20 -5.03
CA LEU A 313 -1.77 2.32 -5.26
C LEU A 313 -1.64 1.31 -4.11
N VAL A 314 -1.68 1.78 -2.86
CA VAL A 314 -1.58 0.91 -1.69
C VAL A 314 -2.75 -0.08 -1.66
N LYS A 315 -3.98 0.41 -1.85
CA LYS A 315 -5.18 -0.41 -1.89
C LYS A 315 -5.11 -1.46 -3.00
N HIS A 316 -4.62 -1.10 -4.19
CA HIS A 316 -4.46 -2.02 -5.32
C HIS A 316 -3.52 -3.19 -5.00
N VAL A 317 -2.42 -2.94 -4.29
CA VAL A 317 -1.50 -4.01 -3.85
C VAL A 317 -2.14 -4.87 -2.76
N VAL A 318 -2.73 -4.24 -1.74
CA VAL A 318 -3.28 -4.92 -0.57
C VAL A 318 -4.50 -5.78 -0.93
N SER A 319 -5.32 -5.34 -1.88
CA SER A 319 -6.54 -6.04 -2.31
C SER A 319 -6.29 -7.28 -3.16
N GLN A 320 -5.05 -7.55 -3.58
CA GLN A 320 -4.77 -8.74 -4.39
C GLN A 320 -4.99 -10.03 -3.57
N PRO A 321 -5.52 -11.10 -4.18
CA PRO A 321 -5.75 -12.34 -3.48
C PRO A 321 -4.43 -13.00 -3.06
N SER A 322 -4.44 -13.73 -1.94
CA SER A 322 -3.26 -14.42 -1.40
C SER A 322 -2.69 -15.50 -2.33
N GLN A 323 -3.51 -16.03 -3.24
CA GLN A 323 -3.04 -16.95 -4.30
C GLN A 323 -2.16 -16.24 -5.34
N LEU A 324 -2.35 -14.93 -5.55
CA LEU A 324 -1.52 -14.13 -6.46
C LEU A 324 -0.34 -13.49 -5.73
N LEU A 325 -0.60 -12.84 -4.59
CA LEU A 325 0.42 -12.16 -3.78
C LEU A 325 0.28 -12.55 -2.31
N SER A 326 1.33 -13.16 -1.76
CA SER A 326 1.43 -13.38 -0.31
C SER A 326 1.53 -12.05 0.46
N TYR A 327 1.27 -12.07 1.78
CA TYR A 327 1.52 -10.90 2.64
C TYR A 327 2.96 -10.38 2.50
N GLU A 328 3.92 -11.28 2.42
CA GLU A 328 5.33 -10.96 2.25
C GLU A 328 5.60 -10.26 0.91
N ASP A 329 4.95 -10.70 -0.18
CA ASP A 329 5.03 -10.07 -1.50
C ASP A 329 4.38 -8.70 -1.51
N LYS A 330 3.17 -8.57 -0.94
CA LYS A 330 2.48 -7.27 -0.80
C LYS A 330 3.38 -6.24 -0.12
N ARG A 331 3.97 -6.62 1.02
CA ARG A 331 4.95 -5.80 1.75
C ARG A 331 6.21 -5.49 0.93
N LYS A 332 6.65 -6.38 0.03
CA LYS A 332 7.80 -6.13 -0.87
C LYS A 332 7.45 -5.03 -1.89
N TYR A 333 6.29 -5.10 -2.54
CA TYR A 333 5.83 -4.06 -3.47
C TYR A 333 5.61 -2.72 -2.75
N LEU A 334 4.99 -2.73 -1.57
CA LEU A 334 4.80 -1.51 -0.78
C LEU A 334 6.13 -0.92 -0.28
N LYS A 335 7.16 -1.75 -0.04
CA LYS A 335 8.51 -1.26 0.23
C LYS A 335 9.12 -0.53 -0.97
N ILE A 336 8.91 -1.02 -2.20
CA ILE A 336 9.33 -0.32 -3.43
C ILE A 336 8.63 1.02 -3.54
N PHE A 337 7.32 1.07 -3.28
CA PHE A 337 6.56 2.32 -3.27
C PHE A 337 7.09 3.31 -2.22
N ARG A 338 7.23 2.87 -0.96
CA ARG A 338 7.75 3.69 0.13
C ARG A 338 9.14 4.25 -0.15
N ALA A 339 10.02 3.48 -0.81
CA ALA A 339 11.34 3.95 -1.19
C ALA A 339 11.30 5.14 -2.17
N GLN A 340 10.17 5.41 -2.82
CA GLN A 340 9.97 6.60 -3.63
C GLN A 340 9.56 7.83 -2.81
N LEU A 341 8.99 7.67 -1.62
CA LEU A 341 8.48 8.77 -0.80
C LEU A 341 9.61 9.45 -0.03
N SER A 342 9.60 10.79 0.01
CA SER A 342 10.46 11.55 0.92
C SER A 342 9.90 11.56 2.34
N ASN A 343 10.77 11.83 3.34
CA ASN A 343 10.32 11.93 4.73
C ASN A 343 9.22 12.99 4.92
N HIS A 344 9.28 14.10 4.19
CA HIS A 344 8.25 15.15 4.23
C HIS A 344 6.90 14.67 3.66
N GLU A 345 6.92 13.86 2.59
CA GLU A 345 5.71 13.24 2.04
C GLU A 345 5.04 12.30 3.06
N VAL A 346 5.86 11.49 3.76
CA VAL A 346 5.39 10.57 4.80
C VAL A 346 4.82 11.33 6.00
N VAL A 347 5.46 12.41 6.44
CA VAL A 347 4.98 13.28 7.52
C VAL A 347 3.67 13.97 7.15
N LEU A 348 3.53 14.49 5.93
CA LEU A 348 2.27 15.09 5.50
C LEU A 348 1.14 14.06 5.41
N LEU A 349 1.43 12.82 5.01
CA LEU A 349 0.44 11.74 5.07
C LEU A 349 0.02 11.44 6.51
N TYR A 350 0.95 11.44 7.44
CA TYR A 350 0.65 11.29 8.87
C TYR A 350 -0.28 12.39 9.37
N TYR A 351 0.02 13.66 9.08
CA TYR A 351 -0.87 14.79 9.41
C TYR A 351 -2.22 14.73 8.67
N ASN A 352 -2.25 14.22 7.44
CA ASN A 352 -3.49 14.02 6.71
C ASN A 352 -4.44 13.03 7.40
N TRP A 353 -3.89 11.96 7.96
CA TRP A 353 -4.65 11.01 8.76
C TRP A 353 -5.09 11.60 10.09
N LEU A 354 -4.18 12.23 10.84
CA LEU A 354 -4.52 12.88 12.12
C LEU A 354 -5.60 13.97 11.96
N GLY A 355 -5.57 14.71 10.86
CA GLY A 355 -6.58 15.71 10.51
C GLY A 355 -7.92 15.14 10.05
N GLY A 356 -8.07 13.80 10.00
CA GLY A 356 -9.31 13.10 9.65
C GLY A 356 -9.59 12.94 8.15
N TYR A 357 -8.89 13.66 7.27
CA TYR A 357 -9.05 13.55 5.81
C TYR A 357 -8.53 12.21 5.27
N GLY A 358 -7.58 11.59 5.97
CA GLY A 358 -7.00 10.30 5.65
C GLY A 358 -7.48 9.16 6.54
N ALA A 359 -8.65 9.25 7.19
CA ALA A 359 -9.13 8.26 8.15
C ALA A 359 -9.14 6.81 7.61
N ASP A 360 -9.38 6.65 6.31
CA ASP A 360 -9.41 5.34 5.64
C ASP A 360 -8.06 4.60 5.65
N TRP A 361 -6.94 5.29 5.92
CA TRP A 361 -5.60 4.68 5.93
C TRP A 361 -5.39 3.73 7.12
N GLU A 362 -5.89 4.11 8.29
CA GLU A 362 -5.68 3.37 9.54
C GLU A 362 -6.87 3.59 10.47
N VAL A 363 -7.55 2.49 10.81
CA VAL A 363 -8.68 2.45 11.73
C VAL A 363 -8.29 1.68 12.99
N GLN A 364 -8.74 2.16 14.15
CA GLN A 364 -8.52 1.51 15.44
C GLN A 364 -9.08 0.08 15.45
N ARG A 365 -8.36 -0.84 16.10
CA ARG A 365 -8.71 -2.27 16.08
C ARG A 365 -10.12 -2.56 16.61
N HIS A 366 -10.56 -1.84 17.63
CA HIS A 366 -11.86 -2.08 18.25
C HIS A 366 -13.03 -1.75 17.30
N LEU A 367 -12.85 -0.78 16.39
CA LEU A 367 -13.85 -0.41 15.39
C LEU A 367 -14.01 -1.51 14.33
N LEU A 368 -12.91 -2.17 13.93
CA LEU A 368 -12.95 -3.31 13.00
C LEU A 368 -13.74 -4.50 13.55
N LYS A 369 -13.72 -4.71 14.88
CA LYS A 369 -14.51 -5.77 15.54
C LYS A 369 -16.01 -5.49 15.47
N ASN A 370 -16.40 -4.24 15.30
CA ASN A 370 -17.80 -3.81 15.20
C ASN A 370 -18.31 -3.81 13.75
N ASN A 371 -17.67 -4.57 12.84
CA ASN A 371 -17.98 -4.63 11.40
C ASN A 371 -17.93 -3.28 10.69
N ILE A 372 -17.12 -2.33 11.18
CA ILE A 372 -16.85 -1.10 10.44
C ILE A 372 -15.76 -1.41 9.42
N ASP A 373 -16.05 -1.22 8.14
CA ASP A 373 -15.07 -1.34 7.06
C ASP A 373 -13.95 -0.31 7.27
N GLY A 374 -12.70 -0.77 7.29
CA GLY A 374 -11.54 0.08 7.53
C GLY A 374 -10.24 -0.63 7.17
N ASN A 375 -9.18 0.15 6.94
CA ASN A 375 -7.87 -0.40 6.62
C ASN A 375 -6.90 -0.20 7.78
N ARG A 376 -5.81 -0.96 7.75
CA ARG A 376 -4.66 -0.83 8.64
C ARG A 376 -3.35 -0.74 7.86
N PHE A 377 -3.31 0.19 6.91
CA PHE A 377 -2.18 0.30 5.99
C PHE A 377 -0.92 0.82 6.68
N PHE A 378 -1.07 1.68 7.69
CA PHE A 378 0.09 2.22 8.40
C PHE A 378 0.74 1.16 9.27
N THR A 379 -0.05 0.36 9.97
CA THR A 379 0.44 -0.66 10.88
C THR A 379 0.78 -1.98 10.18
N ASP A 380 -0.21 -2.66 9.60
CA ASP A 380 -0.03 -3.99 9.01
C ASP A 380 0.92 -3.99 7.81
N TYR A 381 0.98 -2.88 7.07
CA TYR A 381 1.81 -2.76 5.87
C TYR A 381 2.96 -1.76 5.98
N ARG A 382 3.11 -1.07 7.12
CA ARG A 382 4.22 -0.16 7.43
C ARG A 382 4.39 0.95 6.39
N ILE A 383 3.30 1.55 5.89
CA ILE A 383 3.40 2.67 4.94
C ILE A 383 4.16 3.86 5.55
N LEU A 384 4.00 4.10 6.85
CA LEU A 384 4.68 5.18 7.58
C LEU A 384 6.03 4.77 8.21
N HIS A 385 6.65 3.66 7.81
CA HIS A 385 7.86 3.17 8.50
C HIS A 385 9.01 4.19 8.58
N ASN A 386 9.19 5.00 7.55
CA ASN A 386 10.29 5.97 7.43
C ASN A 386 9.92 7.35 8.03
N LEU A 387 8.98 7.36 8.98
CA LEU A 387 8.49 8.56 9.64
C LEU A 387 9.58 9.11 10.57
N ASN A 388 10.15 10.27 10.22
CA ASN A 388 11.22 10.89 10.98
C ASN A 388 10.65 11.75 12.11
N SER A 389 10.92 11.37 13.36
CA SER A 389 10.46 12.08 14.56
C SER A 389 10.89 13.55 14.61
N HIS A 390 12.03 13.91 14.02
CA HIS A 390 12.52 15.30 14.01
C HIS A 390 11.71 16.25 13.12
N LEU A 391 10.90 15.70 12.20
CA LEU A 391 10.02 16.48 11.31
C LEU A 391 8.58 16.53 11.83
N ILE A 392 8.33 15.93 13.00
CA ILE A 392 7.00 15.84 13.59
C ILE A 392 6.94 16.79 14.77
N LEU A 393 5.85 17.53 14.86
CA LEU A 393 5.56 18.38 16.01
C LEU A 393 5.48 17.50 17.27
N GLU A 394 6.12 17.95 18.35
CA GLU A 394 6.23 17.18 19.61
C GLU A 394 4.88 16.69 20.14
N GLU A 395 3.79 17.45 19.92
CA GLU A 395 2.44 17.07 20.36
C GLU A 395 1.86 15.82 19.65
N PHE A 396 2.44 15.44 18.50
CA PHE A 396 1.99 14.34 17.66
C PHE A 396 3.03 13.22 17.56
N ASN A 397 3.83 13.03 18.61
CA ASN A 397 4.83 11.97 18.66
C ASN A 397 4.21 10.59 18.32
N PRO A 398 4.70 9.91 17.26
CA PRO A 398 4.18 8.60 16.86
C PRO A 398 4.35 7.53 17.93
N MET A 399 5.37 7.64 18.79
CA MET A 399 5.58 6.67 19.87
C MET A 399 4.39 6.66 20.83
N ASP A 400 3.94 7.84 21.26
CA ASP A 400 2.84 7.99 22.21
C ASP A 400 1.52 7.47 21.61
N LEU A 401 1.33 7.68 20.31
CA LEU A 401 0.11 7.29 19.61
C LEU A 401 0.04 5.79 19.31
N PHE A 402 1.10 5.21 18.76
CA PHE A 402 1.11 3.81 18.30
C PHE A 402 1.47 2.80 19.40
N SER A 403 1.96 3.26 20.56
CA SER A 403 2.13 2.40 21.74
C SER A 403 0.81 2.08 22.45
N ASN A 404 -0.29 2.69 22.03
CA ASN A 404 -1.63 2.38 22.54
C ASN A 404 -2.11 0.99 22.05
N HIS A 405 -2.84 0.27 22.92
CA HIS A 405 -3.44 -1.04 22.63
C HIS A 405 -4.40 -1.07 21.43
N GLU A 406 -4.79 0.09 20.90
CA GLU A 406 -5.61 0.17 19.70
C GLU A 406 -4.83 -0.06 18.40
N TYR A 407 -3.50 0.12 18.44
CA TYR A 407 -2.61 0.06 17.29
C TYR A 407 -1.51 -1.00 17.39
N ASP A 408 -1.23 -1.53 18.58
CA ASP A 408 -0.12 -2.44 18.83
C ASP A 408 -0.25 -3.85 18.21
N ASP A 409 -1.45 -4.31 17.84
CA ASP A 409 -1.71 -5.68 17.38
C ASP A 409 -1.53 -5.90 15.86
N PHE A 410 -0.43 -5.38 15.30
CA PHE A 410 -0.19 -5.34 13.85
C PHE A 410 0.58 -6.54 13.29
N LEU A 411 0.44 -6.80 11.99
CA LEU A 411 1.13 -7.91 11.32
C LEU A 411 2.64 -7.71 11.23
N PHE A 412 3.41 -8.79 11.31
CA PHE A 412 4.88 -8.76 11.19
C PHE A 412 5.43 -9.91 10.35
N LYS A 413 6.58 -9.69 9.70
CA LYS A 413 7.35 -10.68 8.94
C LYS A 413 8.38 -11.36 9.83
N GLY A 414 8.52 -12.68 9.70
CA GLY A 414 9.53 -13.42 10.44
C GLY A 414 9.36 -13.25 11.95
N VAL A 415 10.40 -12.76 12.63
CA VAL A 415 10.44 -12.57 14.08
C VAL A 415 10.02 -11.15 14.44
N ARG A 416 9.20 -11.01 15.49
CA ARG A 416 8.58 -9.74 15.92
C ARG A 416 9.58 -8.60 16.15
N ASN A 417 10.66 -8.86 16.88
CA ASN A 417 11.69 -7.86 17.23
C ASN A 417 12.53 -7.38 16.04
N LEU A 418 12.46 -8.07 14.89
CA LEU A 418 13.16 -7.71 13.67
C LEU A 418 12.30 -6.93 12.66
N ASP A 419 10.98 -6.85 12.85
CA ASP A 419 10.05 -6.15 11.95
C ASP A 419 9.26 -5.06 12.72
N LEU A 420 10.00 -4.11 13.29
CA LEU A 420 9.45 -2.94 14.00
C LEU A 420 8.51 -2.11 13.12
N LEU A 421 7.61 -1.36 13.76
CA LEU A 421 6.65 -0.51 13.07
C LEU A 421 7.32 0.65 12.32
N PHE A 422 8.25 1.35 13.00
CA PHE A 422 8.99 2.49 12.46
C PHE A 422 10.50 2.24 12.45
N GLU A 423 11.19 2.93 11.56
CA GLU A 423 12.64 2.94 11.49
C GLU A 423 13.19 3.87 12.59
N GLY A 424 13.95 3.30 13.53
CA GLY A 424 14.55 4.05 14.65
C GLY A 424 13.65 4.25 15.87
N ILE A 425 12.44 3.68 15.89
CA ILE A 425 11.56 3.65 17.07
C ILE A 425 11.18 2.20 17.38
N GLU A 426 11.47 1.74 18.60
CA GLU A 426 11.24 0.37 19.05
C GLU A 426 9.76 0.13 19.42
N ILE A 427 8.90 0.05 18.40
CA ILE A 427 7.51 -0.40 18.57
C ILE A 427 7.37 -1.80 17.99
N GLU A 428 7.22 -2.78 18.88
CA GLU A 428 6.95 -4.17 18.56
C GLU A 428 5.45 -4.47 18.52
N SER A 429 5.06 -5.48 17.74
CA SER A 429 3.68 -5.94 17.69
C SER A 429 3.29 -6.71 18.95
N SER A 430 2.10 -6.48 19.49
CA SER A 430 1.53 -7.29 20.58
C SER A 430 1.00 -8.66 20.10
N LEU A 431 0.90 -8.88 18.78
CA LEU A 431 0.23 -10.03 18.17
C LEU A 431 1.02 -11.34 18.32
N SER A 432 0.40 -12.41 18.80
CA SER A 432 1.04 -13.74 18.90
C SER A 432 1.37 -14.32 17.51
N GLU A 433 2.40 -15.17 17.43
CA GLU A 433 2.83 -15.79 16.16
C GLU A 433 1.71 -16.59 15.48
N ASP A 434 0.95 -17.39 16.25
CA ASP A 434 -0.18 -18.16 15.72
C ASP A 434 -1.25 -17.26 15.10
N LYS A 435 -1.61 -16.16 15.79
CA LYS A 435 -2.60 -15.19 15.29
C LYS A 435 -2.07 -14.41 14.10
N ASN A 436 -0.77 -14.11 14.06
CA ASN A 436 -0.14 -13.46 12.92
C ASN A 436 -0.23 -14.35 11.67
N ASN A 437 0.11 -15.64 11.80
CA ASN A 437 0.01 -16.61 10.71
C ASN A 437 -1.44 -16.84 10.26
N GLU A 438 -2.37 -16.95 11.20
CA GLU A 438 -3.79 -17.08 10.91
C GLU A 438 -4.29 -15.87 10.09
N ARG A 439 -4.00 -14.65 10.56
CA ARG A 439 -4.44 -13.43 9.86
C ARG A 439 -3.82 -13.32 8.47
N LYS A 440 -2.52 -13.61 8.31
CA LYS A 440 -1.84 -13.60 7.01
C LYS A 440 -2.44 -14.55 5.99
N SER A 441 -3.01 -15.67 6.42
CA SER A 441 -3.65 -16.61 5.48
C SER A 441 -5.02 -16.15 4.97
N LYS A 442 -5.66 -15.19 5.67
CA LYS A 442 -6.97 -14.64 5.33
C LYS A 442 -6.91 -13.37 4.48
N ILE A 443 -5.74 -12.72 4.40
CA ILE A 443 -5.48 -11.51 3.62
C ILE A 443 -4.62 -11.85 2.41
#